data_AF-A0A1J0PAP6-F1
#
_entry.id   AF-A0A1J0PAP6-F1
#
_cell.length_a   1.000
_cell.length_b   1.000
_cell.length_c   1.000
_cell.angle_alpha   90.00
_cell.angle_beta   90.00
_cell.angle_gamma   90.00
#
_symmetry.space_group_name_H-M   'P 1'
#
loop_
_entity.id
_entity.type
_entity.pdbx_description
1 polymer ?
#
loop_
_entity_poly.entity_id
_entity_poly.type
_entity_poly.pdbx_seq_one_letter_code
_entity_poly.pdbx_strand_id
1 'polypeptide(L)'
;MKRTYLALAAVALGAAVLQGPSLPQAQAVGLFDSRPVDASRFAVLARPVGRSDWSLLVLEQLKSQPLCWETRPDGLIDAALNRFDFTGICSRYIDSNGYSLRTANQDLGGSFRLRLRQVGEELQLQAMSPVETETIVVGRGKANRRDRDGFVPITLESTWQLGRRVFREQTLSHLYFTNPTPMAQLIAAAAPATRSGRQLIARRPGLTDDLGTDPIALPVIPFVE
;
A
#
# COMPACT_ATOMS: atom_id res chain seq x y z
N MET A 1 24.25 -47.30 -66.04
CA MET A 1 23.60 -46.13 -65.41
C MET A 1 22.73 -46.60 -64.25
N LYS A 2 23.24 -46.52 -63.01
CA LYS A 2 22.47 -46.71 -61.77
C LYS A 2 23.01 -45.70 -60.76
N ARG A 3 22.20 -44.71 -60.38
CA ARG A 3 22.52 -43.73 -59.35
C ARG A 3 21.77 -44.13 -58.09
N THR A 4 22.51 -44.61 -57.11
CA THR A 4 22.02 -44.96 -55.77
C THR A 4 21.92 -43.67 -54.96
N TYR A 5 20.74 -43.39 -54.41
CA TYR A 5 20.49 -42.24 -53.54
C TYR A 5 20.91 -42.58 -52.11
N LEU A 6 21.88 -41.84 -51.56
CA LEU A 6 22.19 -41.84 -50.14
C LEU A 6 21.35 -40.73 -49.48
N ALA A 7 20.39 -41.15 -48.66
CA ALA A 7 19.68 -40.27 -47.74
C ALA A 7 20.62 -39.89 -46.59
N LEU A 8 20.86 -38.59 -46.40
CA LEU A 8 21.58 -38.05 -45.25
C LEU A 8 20.59 -37.50 -44.23
N ALA A 9 20.84 -37.91 -42.98
CA ALA A 9 19.98 -37.83 -41.82
C ALA A 9 19.67 -36.39 -41.37
N ALA A 10 18.43 -36.21 -40.89
CA ALA A 10 18.01 -35.02 -40.17
C ALA A 10 18.72 -34.94 -38.81
N VAL A 11 19.46 -33.86 -38.58
CA VAL A 11 19.98 -33.50 -37.25
C VAL A 11 18.88 -32.75 -36.51
N ALA A 12 18.22 -33.43 -35.57
CA ALA A 12 17.32 -32.78 -34.62
C ALA A 12 18.15 -32.01 -33.59
N LEU A 13 18.14 -30.68 -33.68
CA LEU A 13 18.66 -29.79 -32.63
C LEU A 13 17.70 -29.84 -31.44
N GLY A 14 18.07 -30.62 -30.42
CA GLY A 14 17.40 -30.63 -29.13
C GLY A 14 17.57 -29.29 -28.42
N ALA A 15 16.47 -28.58 -28.19
CA ALA A 15 16.45 -27.40 -27.32
C ALA A 15 16.61 -27.86 -25.86
N ALA A 16 17.82 -27.79 -25.33
CA ALA A 16 18.07 -27.97 -23.90
C ALA A 16 17.52 -26.76 -23.14
N VAL A 17 16.41 -26.94 -22.44
CA VAL A 17 15.86 -25.95 -21.50
C VAL A 17 16.78 -25.94 -20.27
N LEU A 18 17.69 -24.97 -20.19
CA LEU A 18 18.53 -24.76 -19.02
C LEU A 18 17.64 -24.32 -17.85
N GLN A 19 17.31 -25.27 -16.97
CA GLN A 19 16.77 -24.98 -15.65
C GLN A 19 17.91 -24.44 -14.78
N GLY A 20 18.12 -23.13 -14.83
CA GLY A 20 19.07 -22.45 -13.95
C GLY A 20 18.58 -22.52 -12.49
N PRO A 21 19.49 -22.63 -11.51
CA PRO A 21 19.12 -22.64 -10.10
C PRO A 21 18.43 -21.32 -9.75
N SER A 22 17.23 -21.40 -9.16
CA SER A 22 16.54 -20.27 -8.57
C SER A 22 17.35 -19.75 -7.39
N LEU A 23 18.16 -18.71 -7.63
CA LEU A 23 18.86 -18.02 -6.57
C LEU A 23 17.81 -17.45 -5.59
N PRO A 24 17.94 -17.70 -4.28
CA PRO A 24 17.06 -17.08 -3.31
C PRO A 24 17.20 -15.57 -3.44
N GLN A 25 16.10 -14.87 -3.73
CA GLN A 25 16.08 -13.41 -3.72
C GLN A 25 16.38 -12.97 -2.29
N ALA A 26 17.63 -12.56 -2.05
CA ALA A 26 18.02 -11.95 -0.79
C ALA A 26 17.14 -10.71 -0.60
N GLN A 27 16.22 -10.77 0.35
CA GLN A 27 15.46 -9.60 0.76
C GLN A 27 16.48 -8.61 1.32
N ALA A 28 16.61 -7.44 0.69
CA ALA A 28 17.50 -6.40 1.19
C ALA A 28 17.07 -6.04 2.62
N VAL A 29 17.85 -6.50 3.61
CA VAL A 29 17.65 -6.10 5.00
C VAL A 29 17.93 -4.61 5.05
N GLY A 30 16.88 -3.82 5.33
CA GLY A 30 17.00 -2.37 5.39
C GLY A 30 18.05 -1.97 6.43
N LEU A 31 18.82 -0.91 6.15
CA LEU A 31 19.82 -0.35 7.07
C LEU A 31 19.24 -0.02 8.46
N PHE A 32 17.95 0.26 8.51
CA PHE A 32 17.22 0.62 9.71
C PHE A 32 16.24 -0.47 10.13
N ASP A 33 16.19 -0.68 11.43
CA ASP A 33 15.21 -1.52 12.11
C ASP A 33 14.03 -0.70 12.63
N SER A 34 13.00 -1.41 13.09
CA SER A 34 11.85 -0.81 13.74
C SER A 34 11.59 -1.48 15.08
N ARG A 35 11.46 -0.65 16.13
CA ARG A 35 11.08 -1.10 17.46
C ARG A 35 9.66 -0.62 17.77
N PRO A 36 8.75 -1.49 18.25
CA PRO A 36 7.41 -1.07 18.67
C PRO A 36 7.47 0.04 19.73
N VAL A 37 6.52 0.97 19.68
CA VAL A 37 6.36 2.02 20.69
C VAL A 37 5.10 1.78 21.51
N ASP A 38 5.05 2.37 22.71
CA ASP A 38 3.85 2.37 23.53
C ASP A 38 2.81 3.32 22.92
N ALA A 39 1.78 2.74 22.28
CA ALA A 39 0.73 3.49 21.59
C ALA A 39 -0.03 4.47 22.50
N SER A 40 -0.10 4.22 23.81
CA SER A 40 -0.79 5.12 24.76
C SER A 40 -0.13 6.50 24.86
N ARG A 41 1.14 6.60 24.47
CA ARG A 41 1.90 7.85 24.44
C ARG A 41 1.76 8.61 23.14
N PHE A 42 0.99 8.13 22.17
CA PHE A 42 0.86 8.74 20.85
C PHE A 42 -0.58 9.13 20.54
N ALA A 43 -0.71 10.25 19.83
CA ALA A 43 -1.95 10.63 19.16
C ALA A 43 -1.69 10.79 17.67
N VAL A 44 -2.36 9.99 16.84
CA VAL A 44 -2.35 10.12 15.38
C VAL A 44 -3.53 11.00 14.99
N LEU A 45 -3.26 12.16 14.44
CA LEU A 45 -4.22 13.24 14.29
C LEU A 45 -4.28 13.72 12.85
N ALA A 46 -5.49 14.06 12.42
CA ALA A 46 -5.72 14.81 11.21
C ALA A 46 -6.00 16.26 11.53
N ARG A 47 -5.07 17.13 11.14
CA ARG A 47 -5.21 18.57 11.26
C ARG A 47 -5.77 19.14 9.96
N PRO A 48 -6.85 19.94 10.00
CA PRO A 48 -7.34 20.61 8.81
C PRO A 48 -6.35 21.67 8.31
N VAL A 49 -6.09 21.68 7.00
CA VAL A 49 -5.22 22.66 6.34
C VAL A 49 -5.91 23.23 5.11
N GLY A 50 -5.81 24.54 4.88
CA GLY A 50 -6.53 25.20 3.79
C GLY A 50 -8.04 25.01 3.87
N ARG A 51 -8.71 24.97 2.71
CA ARG A 51 -10.18 24.89 2.62
C ARG A 51 -10.73 23.47 2.78
N SER A 52 -10.09 22.47 2.17
CA SER A 52 -10.60 21.10 2.08
C SER A 52 -9.59 20.02 2.47
N ASP A 53 -8.33 20.37 2.68
CA ASP A 53 -7.27 19.40 2.87
C ASP A 53 -7.04 19.07 4.34
N TRP A 54 -6.31 17.96 4.55
CA TRP A 54 -5.95 17.43 5.85
C TRP A 54 -4.46 17.09 5.88
N SER A 55 -3.76 17.48 6.93
CA SER A 55 -2.37 17.12 7.18
C SER A 55 -2.28 16.13 8.34
N LEU A 56 -1.51 15.07 8.15
CA LEU A 56 -1.22 14.11 9.22
C LEU A 56 -0.26 14.75 10.23
N LEU A 57 -0.59 14.62 11.50
CA LEU A 57 0.19 15.05 12.64
C LEU A 57 0.24 13.88 13.62
N VAL A 58 1.43 13.47 14.05
CA VAL A 58 1.55 12.54 15.18
C VAL A 58 2.19 13.29 16.34
N LEU A 59 1.58 13.17 17.52
CA LEU A 59 2.13 13.68 18.78
C LEU A 59 2.62 12.53 19.63
N GLU A 60 3.68 12.77 20.39
CA GLU A 60 4.15 11.86 21.45
C GLU A 60 4.26 12.62 22.77
N GLN A 61 3.74 12.02 23.84
CA GLN A 61 3.89 12.48 25.21
C GLN A 61 5.22 11.94 25.78
N LEU A 62 6.20 12.81 26.04
CA LEU A 62 7.51 12.45 26.62
C LEU A 62 7.51 12.47 28.15
N LYS A 63 6.83 13.44 28.75
CA LYS A 63 6.64 13.58 30.21
C LYS A 63 5.17 13.49 30.56
N SER A 64 4.80 13.09 31.76
CA SER A 64 3.39 12.94 32.15
C SER A 64 2.59 14.25 32.11
N GLN A 65 3.24 15.38 32.40
CA GLN A 65 2.65 16.71 32.35
C GLN A 65 3.66 17.77 31.89
N PRO A 66 3.19 18.89 31.32
CA PRO A 66 1.82 19.13 30.83
C PRO A 66 1.42 18.18 29.69
N LEU A 67 0.11 17.98 29.51
CA LEU A 67 -0.42 17.11 28.45
C LEU A 67 -0.16 17.74 27.08
N CYS A 68 0.27 16.92 26.12
CA CYS A 68 0.53 17.35 24.75
C CYS A 68 -0.76 17.53 23.94
N TRP A 69 -1.85 16.90 24.39
CA TRP A 69 -3.18 17.05 23.81
C TRP A 69 -4.27 16.71 24.83
N GLU A 70 -5.48 17.19 24.58
CA GLU A 70 -6.67 16.91 25.38
C GLU A 70 -7.85 16.56 24.47
N THR A 71 -8.71 15.65 24.92
CA THR A 71 -9.94 15.30 24.20
C THR A 71 -11.01 16.34 24.51
N ARG A 72 -11.60 16.91 23.45
CA ARG A 72 -12.70 17.85 23.53
C ARG A 72 -14.04 17.11 23.67
N PRO A 73 -15.08 17.75 24.23
CA PRO A 73 -16.43 17.15 24.33
C PRO A 73 -17.06 16.75 22.99
N ASP A 74 -16.63 17.36 21.89
CA ASP A 74 -17.08 17.07 20.53
C ASP A 74 -16.31 15.91 19.86
N GLY A 75 -15.39 15.26 20.58
CA GLY A 75 -14.58 14.14 20.11
C GLY A 75 -13.35 14.57 19.30
N LEU A 76 -13.13 15.86 19.09
CA LEU A 76 -11.90 16.39 18.51
C LEU A 76 -10.78 16.40 19.56
N ILE A 77 -9.54 16.52 19.08
CA ILE A 77 -8.36 16.63 19.92
C ILE A 77 -7.82 18.06 19.82
N ASP A 78 -7.64 18.68 20.97
CA ASP A 78 -6.96 19.96 21.10
C ASP A 78 -5.46 19.71 21.36
N ALA A 79 -4.60 20.12 20.43
CA ALA A 79 -3.15 19.96 20.54
C ALA A 79 -2.53 21.15 21.28
N ALA A 80 -1.89 20.87 22.41
CA ALA A 80 -1.34 21.91 23.29
C ALA A 80 -0.04 22.57 22.78
N LEU A 81 0.36 22.29 21.53
CA LEU A 81 1.63 22.70 20.91
C LEU A 81 1.89 24.22 20.89
N ASN A 82 0.85 25.04 21.03
CA ASN A 82 0.97 26.50 21.02
C ASN A 82 0.68 27.13 22.40
N ARG A 83 0.41 26.33 23.43
CA ARG A 83 0.03 26.80 24.78
C ARG A 83 1.22 26.94 25.72
N PHE A 84 2.30 26.20 25.47
CA PHE A 84 3.50 26.19 26.31
C PHE A 84 4.73 25.79 25.49
N ASP A 85 5.93 25.98 26.06
CA ASP A 85 7.16 25.44 25.48
C ASP A 85 7.19 23.92 25.63
N PHE A 86 6.89 23.22 24.52
CA PHE A 86 6.79 21.77 24.51
C PHE A 86 8.13 21.03 24.45
N THR A 87 9.26 21.76 24.44
CA THR A 87 10.60 21.18 24.31
C THR A 87 10.89 20.16 25.41
N GLY A 88 11.20 18.92 25.01
CA GLY A 88 11.46 17.81 25.93
C GLY A 88 10.23 17.31 26.70
N ILE A 89 9.03 17.79 26.38
CA ILE A 89 7.75 17.36 26.96
C ILE A 89 6.92 16.63 25.89
N CYS A 90 6.88 17.17 24.67
CA CYS A 90 6.17 16.59 23.53
C CYS A 90 7.12 16.43 22.35
N SER A 91 6.98 15.34 21.60
CA SER A 91 7.52 15.28 20.23
C SER A 91 6.40 15.50 19.22
N ARG A 92 6.75 16.11 18.10
CA ARG A 92 5.86 16.33 16.97
C ARG A 92 6.45 15.71 15.72
N TYR A 93 5.68 14.85 15.06
CA TYR A 93 6.03 14.25 13.78
C TYR A 93 5.11 14.81 12.71
N ILE A 94 5.73 15.45 11.73
CA ILE A 94 5.08 16.03 10.57
C ILE A 94 5.78 15.50 9.34
N ASP A 95 5.01 15.42 8.25
CA ASP A 95 5.51 15.10 6.90
C ASP A 95 6.37 13.82 6.80
N SER A 96 6.99 13.64 5.63
CA SER A 96 7.79 12.46 5.32
C SER A 96 9.12 12.38 6.08
N ASN A 97 9.54 13.45 6.76
CA ASN A 97 10.73 13.42 7.62
C ASN A 97 10.40 12.87 9.00
N GLY A 98 9.19 13.11 9.50
CA GLY A 98 8.74 12.62 10.81
C GLY A 98 8.25 11.18 10.79
N TYR A 99 7.68 10.72 9.69
CA TYR A 99 7.15 9.36 9.57
C TYR A 99 7.25 8.78 8.16
N SER A 100 7.27 7.45 8.08
CA SER A 100 7.12 6.71 6.83
C SER A 100 6.40 5.37 7.04
N LEU A 101 6.22 4.64 5.94
CA LEU A 101 5.62 3.31 5.95
C LEU A 101 6.71 2.24 6.01
N ARG A 102 6.49 1.19 6.80
CA ARG A 102 7.34 -0.01 6.79
C ARG A 102 6.48 -1.26 6.80
N THR A 103 6.67 -2.18 5.87
CA THR A 103 5.93 -3.44 5.89
C THR A 103 6.83 -4.64 5.68
N ALA A 104 6.58 -5.74 6.38
CA ALA A 104 7.41 -6.96 6.34
C ALA A 104 8.93 -6.69 6.33
N ASN A 105 9.39 -5.81 7.24
CA ASN A 105 10.79 -5.36 7.38
C ASN A 105 11.37 -4.53 6.22
N GLN A 106 10.54 -4.12 5.26
CA GLN A 106 10.91 -3.22 4.18
C GLN A 106 10.52 -1.78 4.50
N ASP A 107 11.48 -0.85 4.45
CA ASP A 107 11.20 0.59 4.51
C ASP A 107 10.68 1.07 3.15
N LEU A 108 9.50 1.70 3.16
CA LEU A 108 8.78 2.11 1.97
C LEU A 108 8.67 3.64 1.85
N GLY A 109 9.40 4.41 2.65
CA GLY A 109 9.32 5.88 2.63
C GLY A 109 9.68 6.53 1.28
N GLY A 110 10.44 5.84 0.42
CA GLY A 110 10.76 6.30 -0.94
C GLY A 110 9.69 5.99 -1.97
N SER A 111 8.84 4.99 -1.74
CA SER A 111 7.88 4.47 -2.74
C SER A 111 6.43 4.74 -2.36
N PHE A 112 6.12 4.82 -1.07
CA PHE A 112 4.79 5.07 -0.55
C PHE A 112 4.76 6.32 0.33
N ARG A 113 3.68 7.09 0.20
CA ARG A 113 3.40 8.28 1.00
C ARG A 113 2.10 8.10 1.77
N LEU A 114 2.10 8.57 3.00
CA LEU A 114 0.91 8.64 3.84
C LEU A 114 0.15 9.93 3.55
N ARG A 115 -1.16 9.82 3.27
CA ARG A 115 -2.05 10.95 3.02
C ARG A 115 -3.38 10.74 3.70
N LEU A 116 -3.98 11.83 4.17
CA LEU A 116 -5.34 11.83 4.65
C LEU A 116 -6.28 12.17 3.49
N ARG A 117 -7.32 11.36 3.29
CA ARG A 117 -8.38 11.59 2.32
C ARG A 117 -9.72 11.47 3.01
N GLN A 118 -10.60 12.44 2.78
CA GLN A 118 -11.97 12.37 3.26
C GLN A 118 -12.85 11.65 2.24
N VAL A 119 -13.63 10.68 2.71
CA VAL A 119 -14.62 9.90 1.95
C VAL A 119 -15.95 9.98 2.71
N GLY A 120 -16.81 10.90 2.31
CA GLY A 120 -18.01 11.23 3.09
C GLY A 120 -17.65 11.84 4.45
N GLU A 121 -18.15 11.26 5.54
CA GLU A 121 -17.82 11.65 6.91
C GLU A 121 -16.57 10.93 7.46
N GLU A 122 -16.04 9.95 6.74
CA GLU A 122 -14.85 9.21 7.16
C GLU A 122 -13.59 9.89 6.63
N LEU A 123 -12.60 10.03 7.50
CA LEU A 123 -11.27 10.44 7.14
C LEU A 123 -10.33 9.23 7.18
N GLN A 124 -9.77 8.89 6.03
CA GLN A 124 -8.91 7.74 5.87
C GLN A 124 -7.45 8.19 5.79
N LEU A 125 -6.60 7.60 6.63
CA LEU A 125 -5.16 7.63 6.45
C LEU A 125 -4.79 6.54 5.44
N GLN A 126 -4.36 6.95 4.25
CA GLN A 126 -4.06 6.08 3.13
C GLN A 126 -2.57 6.06 2.84
N ALA A 127 -2.02 4.87 2.57
CA ALA A 127 -0.74 4.70 1.90
C ALA A 127 -0.96 4.70 0.38
N MET A 128 -0.23 5.58 -0.32
CA MET A 128 -0.35 5.79 -1.76
C MET A 128 1.03 5.72 -2.43
N SER A 129 1.10 5.14 -3.62
CA SER A 129 2.28 5.14 -4.48
C SER A 129 1.99 5.91 -5.77
N PRO A 130 2.98 6.56 -6.41
CA PRO A 130 2.80 7.15 -7.73
C PRO A 130 2.68 6.10 -8.84
N VAL A 131 3.12 4.86 -8.59
CA VAL A 131 3.11 3.76 -9.57
C VAL A 131 1.89 2.85 -9.40
N GLU A 132 1.47 2.61 -8.15
CA GLU A 132 0.33 1.73 -7.85
C GLU A 132 -0.98 2.50 -7.82
N THR A 133 -2.04 1.94 -8.40
CA THR A 133 -3.36 2.58 -8.40
C THR A 133 -4.16 2.34 -7.12
N GLU A 134 -3.90 1.21 -6.45
CA GLU A 134 -4.62 0.84 -5.24
C GLU A 134 -4.11 1.63 -4.03
N THR A 135 -5.05 2.11 -3.21
CA THR A 135 -4.72 2.79 -1.94
C THR A 135 -4.96 1.85 -0.77
N ILE A 136 -4.02 1.79 0.16
CA ILE A 136 -4.16 0.95 1.35
C ILE A 136 -4.56 1.81 2.53
N VAL A 137 -5.65 1.45 3.21
CA VAL A 137 -6.09 2.14 4.42
C VAL A 137 -5.24 1.68 5.60
N VAL A 138 -4.59 2.64 6.25
CA VAL A 138 -3.73 2.47 7.43
C VAL A 138 -4.48 2.78 8.72
N GLY A 139 -5.45 3.70 8.64
CA GLY A 139 -6.32 4.05 9.76
C GLY A 139 -7.48 4.94 9.34
N ARG A 140 -8.42 5.16 10.26
CA ARG A 140 -9.67 5.88 10.06
C ARG A 140 -10.01 6.80 11.22
N GLY A 141 -10.69 7.90 10.92
CA GLY A 141 -11.29 8.79 11.91
C GLY A 141 -12.61 9.35 11.40
N LYS A 142 -13.45 9.86 12.30
CA LYS A 142 -14.74 10.45 11.93
C LYS A 142 -14.63 11.97 11.87
N ALA A 143 -14.77 12.55 10.68
CA ALA A 143 -14.72 13.99 10.46
C ALA A 143 -16.12 14.62 10.57
N ASN A 144 -16.70 14.59 11.77
CA ASN A 144 -18.03 15.19 12.04
C ASN A 144 -18.04 16.71 11.85
N ARG A 145 -16.90 17.36 12.11
CA ARG A 145 -16.72 18.81 12.03
C ARG A 145 -15.29 19.12 11.61
N ARG A 146 -15.13 20.20 10.85
CA ARG A 146 -13.83 20.76 10.50
C ARG A 146 -13.57 22.02 11.31
N ASP A 147 -12.70 21.93 12.30
CA ASP A 147 -12.32 23.03 13.20
C ASP A 147 -10.81 23.26 13.09
N ARG A 148 -10.40 24.52 12.87
CA ARG A 148 -8.97 24.87 12.69
C ARG A 148 -8.11 24.46 13.89
N ASP A 149 -8.69 24.48 15.08
CA ASP A 149 -8.01 24.22 16.35
C ASP A 149 -8.50 22.90 17.00
N GLY A 150 -9.27 22.08 16.25
CA GLY A 150 -9.74 20.77 16.69
C GLY A 150 -9.37 19.69 15.68
N PHE A 151 -8.51 18.75 16.07
CA PHE A 151 -7.97 17.75 15.17
C PHE A 151 -8.75 16.44 15.29
N VAL A 152 -8.97 15.76 14.17
CA VAL A 152 -9.71 14.49 14.16
C VAL A 152 -8.75 13.37 14.56
N PRO A 153 -9.03 12.58 15.61
CA PRO A 153 -8.21 11.42 15.95
C PRO A 153 -8.35 10.33 14.88
N ILE A 154 -7.22 9.74 14.49
CA ILE A 154 -7.14 8.62 13.55
C ILE A 154 -6.80 7.36 14.33
N THR A 155 -7.69 6.38 14.29
CA THR A 155 -7.45 5.04 14.82
C THR A 155 -6.81 4.19 13.74
N LEU A 156 -5.68 3.54 14.03
CA LEU A 156 -5.04 2.64 13.08
C LEU A 156 -5.86 1.36 12.93
N GLU A 157 -5.84 0.73 11.75
CA GLU A 157 -6.46 -0.60 11.63
C GLU A 157 -5.72 -1.61 12.51
N SER A 158 -6.39 -2.69 12.88
CA SER A 158 -5.89 -3.69 13.82
C SER A 158 -4.53 -4.30 13.48
N THR A 159 -4.15 -4.33 12.20
CA THR A 159 -2.85 -4.88 11.74
C THR A 159 -1.75 -3.82 11.62
N TRP A 160 -2.09 -2.54 11.81
CA TRP A 160 -1.15 -1.43 11.79
C TRP A 160 -0.81 -0.99 13.20
N GLN A 161 0.47 -0.70 13.42
CA GLN A 161 0.97 -0.16 14.67
C GLN A 161 2.05 0.89 14.40
N LEU A 162 2.36 1.70 15.40
CA LEU A 162 3.52 2.59 15.33
C LEU A 162 4.78 1.83 15.76
N GLY A 163 5.87 2.12 15.07
CA GLY A 163 7.22 1.73 15.46
C GLY A 163 8.16 2.94 15.39
N ARG A 164 9.30 2.85 16.05
CA ARG A 164 10.37 3.85 15.97
C ARG A 164 11.54 3.30 15.18
N ARG A 165 12.11 4.12 14.32
CA ARG A 165 13.31 3.78 13.55
C ARG A 165 14.49 3.61 14.49
N VAL A 166 15.24 2.55 14.27
CA VAL A 166 16.46 2.23 15.02
C VAL A 166 17.60 2.01 14.04
N PHE A 167 18.78 2.52 14.40
CA PHE A 167 20.02 2.19 13.72
C PHE A 167 20.97 1.53 14.73
N ARG A 168 21.21 0.22 14.56
CA ARG A 168 21.91 -0.61 15.55
C ARG A 168 21.18 -0.56 16.90
N GLU A 169 21.78 0.07 17.91
CA GLU A 169 21.16 0.24 19.24
C GLU A 169 20.56 1.64 19.45
N GLN A 170 20.76 2.56 18.49
CA GLN A 170 20.33 3.94 18.65
C GLN A 170 18.91 4.15 18.12
N THR A 171 18.04 4.63 18.99
CA THR A 171 16.70 5.09 18.62
C THR A 171 16.76 6.44 17.92
N LEU A 172 16.08 6.57 16.78
CA LEU A 172 16.02 7.80 16.00
C LEU A 172 14.65 8.47 16.12
N SER A 173 14.57 9.75 15.75
CA SER A 173 13.34 10.54 15.79
C SER A 173 12.36 10.27 14.64
N HIS A 174 12.50 9.16 13.90
CA HIS A 174 11.61 8.84 12.79
C HIS A 174 10.65 7.74 13.21
N LEU A 175 9.36 7.91 12.91
CA LEU A 175 8.34 6.89 13.16
C LEU A 175 8.03 6.08 11.91
N TYR A 176 7.67 4.82 12.13
CA TYR A 176 7.10 3.97 11.11
C TYR A 176 5.64 3.68 11.44
N PHE A 177 4.79 3.74 10.42
CA PHE A 177 3.53 3.01 10.40
C PHE A 177 3.86 1.62 9.89
N THR A 178 3.79 0.63 10.78
CA THR A 178 4.28 -0.73 10.52
C THR A 178 3.14 -1.71 10.31
N ASN A 179 3.31 -2.61 9.35
CA ASN A 179 2.44 -3.78 9.15
C ASN A 179 3.31 -5.04 8.92
N PRO A 180 3.03 -6.18 9.54
CA PRO A 180 3.81 -7.40 9.30
C PRO A 180 3.62 -7.97 7.89
N THR A 181 2.52 -7.64 7.22
CA THR A 181 2.17 -8.17 5.90
C THR A 181 2.95 -7.47 4.80
N PRO A 182 3.58 -8.18 3.85
CA PRO A 182 4.27 -7.56 2.73
C PRO A 182 3.37 -6.63 1.91
N MET A 183 3.93 -5.53 1.42
CA MET A 183 3.17 -4.51 0.69
C MET A 183 2.38 -5.08 -0.50
N ALA A 184 3.00 -5.95 -1.30
CA ALA A 184 2.35 -6.58 -2.45
C ALA A 184 1.07 -7.37 -2.06
N GLN A 185 1.06 -8.00 -0.88
CA GLN A 185 -0.10 -8.72 -0.39
C GLN A 185 -1.20 -7.76 0.10
N LEU A 186 -0.82 -6.64 0.73
CA LEU A 186 -1.76 -5.59 1.12
C LEU A 186 -2.44 -4.97 -0.12
N ILE A 187 -1.69 -4.73 -1.19
CA ILE A 187 -2.23 -4.25 -2.48
C ILE A 187 -3.20 -5.28 -3.06
N ALA A 188 -2.81 -6.56 -3.12
CA ALA A 188 -3.65 -7.62 -3.65
C ALA A 188 -4.96 -7.78 -2.87
N ALA A 189 -4.93 -7.59 -1.55
CA ALA A 189 -6.11 -7.63 -0.69
C ALA A 189 -7.01 -6.38 -0.83
N ALA A 190 -6.42 -5.23 -1.18
CA ALA A 190 -7.16 -3.99 -1.43
C ALA A 190 -7.81 -3.95 -2.83
N ALA A 191 -7.27 -4.70 -3.79
CA ALA A 191 -7.80 -4.73 -5.14
C ALA A 191 -9.24 -5.28 -5.17
N PRO A 192 -10.16 -4.66 -5.93
CA PRO A 192 -11.52 -5.18 -6.07
C PRO A 192 -11.51 -6.59 -6.68
N ALA A 193 -12.36 -7.48 -6.16
CA ALA A 193 -12.43 -8.91 -6.48
C ALA A 193 -12.73 -9.25 -7.96
N THR A 194 -12.85 -8.27 -8.85
CA THR A 194 -13.34 -8.40 -10.23
C THR A 194 -12.32 -8.99 -11.21
N ARG A 195 -11.08 -9.33 -10.81
CA ARG A 195 -10.08 -9.95 -11.72
C ARG A 195 -9.93 -11.48 -11.61
N SER A 196 -10.74 -12.17 -10.80
CA SER A 196 -10.75 -13.65 -10.73
C SER A 196 -11.86 -14.30 -11.56
N GLY A 197 -12.42 -13.55 -12.52
CA GLY A 197 -13.48 -14.01 -13.42
C GLY A 197 -13.01 -14.51 -14.79
N ARG A 198 -11.75 -14.94 -14.97
CA ARG A 198 -11.40 -15.74 -16.15
C ARG A 198 -11.59 -17.20 -15.79
N GLN A 199 -12.85 -17.63 -15.72
CA GLN A 199 -13.20 -19.04 -15.76
C GLN A 199 -12.47 -19.64 -16.97
N LEU A 200 -11.47 -20.48 -16.70
CA LEU A 200 -10.98 -21.44 -17.66
C LEU A 200 -12.18 -22.33 -17.97
N ILE A 201 -12.89 -22.04 -19.06
CA ILE A 201 -13.88 -22.96 -19.62
C ILE A 201 -13.08 -24.20 -19.98
N ALA A 202 -13.15 -25.21 -19.12
CA ALA A 202 -12.64 -26.53 -19.40
C ALA A 202 -13.43 -27.04 -20.62
N ARG A 203 -12.77 -27.06 -21.80
CA ARG A 203 -13.29 -27.73 -22.98
C ARG A 203 -13.52 -29.19 -22.62
N ARG A 204 -14.79 -29.58 -22.48
CA ARG A 204 -15.20 -30.98 -22.51
C ARG A 204 -14.79 -31.56 -23.87
N PRO A 205 -14.11 -32.72 -23.92
CA PRO A 205 -13.92 -33.42 -25.17
C PRO A 205 -15.18 -34.26 -25.47
N GLY A 206 -15.67 -34.14 -26.70
CA GLY A 206 -16.63 -35.07 -27.27
C GLY A 206 -17.98 -34.45 -27.58
N LEU A 207 -18.15 -34.06 -28.85
CA LEU A 207 -19.27 -34.48 -29.68
C LEU A 207 -18.91 -34.09 -31.11
N THR A 208 -18.77 -35.12 -31.94
CA THR A 208 -18.64 -35.07 -33.39
C THR A 208 -19.80 -34.29 -33.98
N ASP A 209 -19.52 -33.28 -34.79
CA ASP A 209 -20.52 -32.86 -35.76
C ASP A 209 -19.85 -32.37 -37.05
N ASP A 210 -20.59 -32.64 -38.10
CA ASP A 210 -20.23 -32.84 -39.50
C ASP A 210 -19.69 -31.56 -40.17
N LEU A 211 -18.55 -31.67 -40.86
CA LEU A 211 -17.99 -30.57 -41.66
C LEU A 211 -18.69 -30.53 -43.02
N GLY A 212 -19.87 -29.92 -43.06
CA GLY A 212 -20.50 -29.43 -44.28
C GLY A 212 -19.73 -28.22 -44.82
N THR A 213 -19.08 -28.41 -45.97
CA THR A 213 -18.53 -27.37 -46.84
C THR A 213 -19.64 -26.44 -47.32
N ASP A 214 -19.62 -25.17 -46.91
CA ASP A 214 -20.20 -24.05 -47.68
C ASP A 214 -19.52 -22.71 -47.32
N PRO A 215 -19.25 -21.82 -48.29
CA PRO A 215 -18.54 -20.57 -48.04
C PRO A 215 -19.44 -19.49 -47.40
N ILE A 216 -18.85 -18.77 -46.45
CA ILE A 216 -19.46 -17.66 -45.70
C ILE A 216 -19.73 -16.48 -46.65
N ALA A 217 -21.00 -16.09 -46.81
CA ALA A 217 -21.38 -14.84 -47.45
C ALA A 217 -21.21 -13.65 -46.47
N LEU A 218 -20.41 -12.66 -46.86
CA LEU A 218 -20.26 -11.41 -46.11
C LEU A 218 -21.40 -10.43 -46.49
N PRO A 219 -22.12 -9.84 -45.53
CA PRO A 219 -23.10 -8.80 -45.83
C PRO A 219 -22.40 -7.47 -46.16
N VAL A 220 -22.72 -6.91 -47.33
CA VAL A 220 -22.29 -5.57 -47.77
C VAL A 220 -23.20 -4.52 -47.13
N ILE A 221 -22.60 -3.56 -46.43
CA ILE A 221 -23.29 -2.41 -45.83
C ILE A 221 -23.44 -1.33 -46.93
N PRO A 222 -24.65 -0.84 -47.25
CA PRO A 222 -24.79 0.24 -48.21
C PRO A 222 -24.32 1.58 -47.63
N PHE A 223 -23.50 2.28 -48.41
CA PHE A 223 -23.12 3.67 -48.20
C PHE A 223 -24.28 4.57 -48.63
N VAL A 224 -24.69 5.51 -47.77
CA VAL A 224 -25.71 6.52 -48.08
C VAL A 224 -24.97 7.84 -48.31
N GLU A 225 -25.25 8.48 -49.46
CA GLU A 225 -24.76 9.81 -49.87
C GLU A 225 -25.27 10.94 -48.96
#